data_AF-K3Y9U2-F1
#
_entry.id   AF-K3Y9U2-F1
#
_cell.length_a   1.000
_cell.length_b   1.000
_cell.length_c   1.000
_cell.angle_alpha   90.00
_cell.angle_beta   90.00
_cell.angle_gamma   90.00
#
_symmetry.space_group_name_H-M   'P 1'
#
loop_
_entity.id
_entity.type
_entity.pdbx_description
1 polymer ?
#
loop_
_entity_poly.entity_id
_entity_poly.type
_entity_poly.pdbx_seq_one_letter_code
_entity_poly.pdbx_strand_id
1 'polypeptide(L)'
;MKPAAARRPLLLCALAAAAALSFLLVAPPPPLAAHLSTLLLTFPASPYAPRPKLLFLLAGQSNMAGRGIAPSPLPPPFRPHPRVLRLAASRRWVVAAPPLHADIDTHKACGLGPAMPFAHRLLRESGGDSSLVLGLVPSAVGGTRIWMWARGEPLYEAAVARARAALGAGGGTLGAVLWFQGESDTIELDDATAYGGRMERLVNDLRADLGIPDLLVIQVYLLFRAHLD
;
A
#
# COMPACT_ATOMS: atom_id res chain seq x y z
N MET A 1 8.38 -27.31 19.73
CA MET A 1 7.80 -25.99 20.06
C MET A 1 8.67 -24.91 19.41
N LYS A 2 8.18 -24.20 18.39
CA LYS A 2 8.92 -23.12 17.70
C LYS A 2 8.72 -21.80 18.45
N PRO A 3 9.75 -20.94 18.64
CA PRO A 3 9.59 -19.75 19.46
C PRO A 3 8.90 -18.62 18.68
N ALA A 4 7.85 -18.07 19.28
CA ALA A 4 7.04 -16.95 18.77
C ALA A 4 7.69 -15.56 18.97
N ALA A 5 9.01 -15.49 19.21
CA ALA A 5 9.67 -14.30 19.73
C ALA A 5 9.99 -13.22 18.67
N ALA A 6 10.06 -13.56 17.38
CA ALA A 6 10.48 -12.63 16.32
C ALA A 6 9.38 -11.67 15.80
N ARG A 7 8.11 -11.85 16.19
CA ARG A 7 6.97 -11.07 15.65
C ARG A 7 6.70 -9.75 16.37
N ARG A 8 7.09 -9.62 17.65
CA ARG A 8 6.82 -8.43 18.48
C ARG A 8 7.57 -7.15 18.06
N PRO A 9 8.87 -7.17 17.69
CA PRO A 9 9.58 -5.94 17.34
C PRO A 9 9.14 -5.34 15.99
N LEU A 10 8.74 -6.19 15.04
CA LEU A 10 8.19 -5.74 13.75
C LEU A 10 6.82 -5.08 13.88
N LEU A 11 5.97 -5.57 14.81
CA LEU A 11 4.66 -4.97 15.09
C LEU A 11 4.78 -3.56 15.70
N LEU A 12 5.73 -3.37 16.62
CA LEU A 12 6.03 -2.08 17.24
C LEU A 12 6.60 -1.06 16.23
N CYS A 13 7.45 -1.51 15.29
CA CYS A 13 7.95 -0.67 14.21
C CYS A 13 6.84 -0.29 13.20
N ALA A 14 5.91 -1.20 12.92
CA ALA A 14 4.77 -0.94 12.05
C ALA A 14 3.78 0.08 12.65
N LEU A 15 3.54 0.03 13.97
CA LEU A 15 2.75 1.02 14.71
C LEU A 15 3.39 2.41 14.67
N ALA A 16 4.71 2.51 14.85
CA ALA A 16 5.44 3.79 14.76
C ALA A 16 5.42 4.39 13.34
N ALA A 17 5.43 3.55 12.30
CA ALA A 17 5.33 4.00 10.91
C ALA A 17 3.92 4.50 10.54
N ALA A 18 2.87 3.95 11.16
CA ALA A 18 1.48 4.38 10.96
C ALA A 18 1.20 5.78 11.54
N ALA A 19 1.83 6.16 12.66
CA ALA A 19 1.65 7.46 13.28
C ALA A 19 2.19 8.65 12.45
N ALA A 20 3.11 8.40 11.52
CA ALA A 20 3.68 9.43 10.65
C ALA A 20 2.84 9.76 9.40
N LEU A 21 1.74 9.02 9.15
CA LEU A 21 0.87 9.24 8.00
C LEU A 21 0.02 10.52 8.11
N SER A 22 -0.13 11.08 9.31
CA SER A 22 -1.08 12.16 9.60
C SER A 22 -0.60 13.57 9.23
N PHE A 23 0.62 13.74 8.70
CA PHE A 23 1.26 15.07 8.61
C PHE A 23 1.53 15.61 7.20
N LEU A 24 0.97 15.03 6.13
CA LEU A 24 1.33 15.38 4.75
C LEU A 24 0.17 15.81 3.84
N LEU A 25 -0.90 16.39 4.40
CA LEU A 25 -2.07 16.85 3.64
C LEU A 25 -2.37 18.34 3.89
N VAL A 26 -1.50 19.26 3.45
CA VAL A 26 -1.89 20.68 3.28
C VAL A 26 -1.11 21.31 2.12
N ALA A 27 -1.70 21.33 0.91
CA ALA A 27 -1.53 22.40 -0.08
C ALA A 27 -2.49 22.19 -1.28
N PRO A 28 -3.16 23.24 -1.79
CA PRO A 28 -4.02 23.18 -2.98
C PRO A 28 -3.21 23.25 -4.30
N PRO A 29 -3.76 22.77 -5.45
CA PRO A 29 -3.02 22.65 -6.70
C PRO A 29 -3.16 23.88 -7.64
N PRO A 30 -2.11 24.26 -8.40
CA PRO A 30 -2.21 25.02 -9.64
C PRO A 30 -2.16 24.10 -10.89
N PRO A 31 -2.49 24.60 -12.10
CA PRO A 31 -2.94 23.77 -13.22
C PRO A 31 -1.82 23.06 -14.00
N LEU A 32 -2.29 22.03 -14.72
CA LEU A 32 -1.61 20.94 -15.42
C LEU A 32 -0.54 21.38 -16.44
N ALA A 33 0.59 20.67 -16.43
CA ALA A 33 1.39 20.43 -17.62
C ALA A 33 1.65 18.92 -17.72
N ALA A 34 1.03 18.29 -18.73
CA ALA A 34 1.25 16.91 -19.10
C ALA A 34 2.51 16.81 -19.94
N HIS A 35 3.49 16.01 -19.52
CA HIS A 35 4.44 15.41 -20.45
C HIS A 35 4.71 13.96 -20.07
N LEU A 36 4.35 13.08 -21.01
CA LEU A 36 4.68 11.66 -21.03
C LEU A 36 6.19 11.47 -20.94
N SER A 37 6.61 10.45 -20.19
CA SER A 37 7.83 9.73 -20.55
C SER A 37 7.67 8.24 -20.23
N THR A 38 7.23 7.51 -21.25
CA THR A 38 7.28 6.06 -21.33
C THR A 38 8.74 5.63 -21.54
N LEU A 39 9.43 5.30 -20.45
CA LEU A 39 10.56 4.39 -20.49
C LEU A 39 10.19 3.13 -19.70
N LEU A 40 9.47 2.21 -20.36
CA LEU A 40 9.36 0.84 -19.89
C LEU A 40 10.71 0.16 -20.16
N LEU A 41 11.63 0.28 -19.21
CA LEU A 41 12.83 -0.55 -19.21
C LEU A 41 12.38 -1.99 -18.96
N THR A 42 12.27 -2.77 -20.03
CA THR A 42 12.22 -4.23 -19.98
C THR A 42 13.59 -4.72 -19.52
N PHE A 43 13.83 -4.68 -18.22
CA PHE A 43 14.93 -5.44 -17.63
C PHE A 43 14.56 -6.93 -17.65
N PRO A 44 15.44 -7.80 -18.18
CA PRO A 44 15.31 -9.23 -17.97
C PRO A 44 15.41 -9.52 -16.47
N ALA A 45 14.56 -10.42 -15.98
CA ALA A 45 14.59 -10.83 -14.58
C ALA A 45 15.91 -11.57 -14.32
N SER A 46 16.86 -10.90 -13.66
CA SER A 46 18.10 -11.54 -13.23
C SER A 46 17.77 -12.68 -12.26
N PRO A 47 18.34 -13.89 -12.41
CA PRO A 47 18.19 -14.97 -11.43
C PRO A 47 18.77 -14.59 -10.06
N TYR A 48 19.60 -13.53 -9.99
CA TYR A 48 20.14 -12.95 -8.76
C TYR A 48 19.31 -11.77 -8.23
N ALA A 49 18.16 -11.44 -8.85
CA ALA A 49 17.30 -10.38 -8.36
C ALA A 49 16.83 -10.72 -6.93
N PRO A 50 16.96 -9.79 -5.96
CA PRO A 50 16.51 -10.04 -4.61
C PRO A 50 15.01 -10.38 -4.63
N ARG A 51 14.62 -11.43 -3.90
CA ARG A 51 13.21 -11.77 -3.71
C ARG A 51 12.68 -11.11 -2.45
N PRO A 52 11.47 -10.55 -2.47
CA PRO A 52 10.92 -9.93 -1.28
C PRO A 52 10.57 -10.98 -0.24
N LYS A 53 11.00 -10.74 1.00
CA LYS A 53 10.78 -11.63 2.14
C LYS A 53 9.55 -11.23 2.96
N LEU A 54 9.27 -9.93 3.01
CA LEU A 54 8.15 -9.36 3.76
C LEU A 54 7.30 -8.52 2.82
N LEU A 55 6.03 -8.89 2.67
CA LEU A 55 5.10 -8.29 1.72
C LEU A 55 4.09 -7.38 2.42
N PHE A 56 3.66 -6.33 1.73
CA PHE A 56 2.63 -5.39 2.17
C PHE A 56 1.60 -5.21 1.06
N LEU A 57 0.35 -5.59 1.34
CA LEU A 57 -0.77 -5.28 0.47
C LEU A 57 -1.16 -3.82 0.66
N LEU A 58 -1.20 -3.04 -0.42
CA LEU A 58 -1.58 -1.63 -0.40
C LEU A 58 -2.97 -1.51 -1.00
N ALA A 59 -3.99 -1.36 -0.16
CA ALA A 59 -5.39 -1.35 -0.56
C ALA A 59 -6.13 -0.12 -0.03
N GLY A 60 -7.28 0.18 -0.64
CA GLY A 60 -8.06 1.37 -0.35
C GLY A 60 -8.20 2.25 -1.58
N GLN A 61 -8.23 3.58 -1.39
CA GLN A 61 -8.53 4.52 -2.47
C GLN A 61 -7.37 5.44 -2.87
N SER A 62 -7.67 6.60 -3.46
CA SER A 62 -6.73 7.55 -4.05
C SER A 62 -5.58 7.95 -3.11
N ASN A 63 -5.82 8.08 -1.81
CA ASN A 63 -4.78 8.43 -0.85
C ASN A 63 -3.79 7.28 -0.59
N MET A 64 -4.22 6.01 -0.66
CA MET A 64 -3.29 4.86 -0.74
C MET A 64 -2.59 4.80 -2.10
N ALA A 65 -3.36 4.98 -3.18
CA ALA A 65 -2.86 4.90 -4.54
C ALA A 65 -1.74 5.93 -4.79
N GLY A 66 -1.92 7.12 -4.23
CA GLY A 66 -1.03 8.27 -4.29
C GLY A 66 -1.58 9.33 -5.22
N ARG A 67 -1.71 10.56 -4.71
CA ARG A 67 -2.07 11.78 -5.47
C ARG A 67 -1.14 12.96 -5.18
N GLY A 68 -0.12 12.76 -4.34
CA GLY A 68 0.86 13.79 -4.05
C GLY A 68 1.69 14.14 -5.28
N ILE A 69 2.09 15.40 -5.40
CA ILE A 69 2.97 15.87 -6.48
C ILE A 69 4.31 15.15 -6.39
N ALA A 70 4.81 14.63 -7.51
CA ALA A 70 6.12 14.01 -7.61
C ALA A 70 7.12 15.01 -8.20
N PRO A 71 7.86 15.79 -7.37
CA PRO A 71 8.83 16.74 -7.88
C PRO A 71 10.05 16.00 -8.45
N SER A 72 10.79 16.70 -9.32
CA SER A 72 12.08 16.25 -9.81
C SER A 72 13.18 17.18 -9.27
N PRO A 73 14.17 16.66 -8.51
CA PRO A 73 14.34 15.26 -8.11
C PRO A 73 13.37 14.81 -7.00
N LEU A 74 13.15 13.49 -6.91
CA LEU A 74 12.33 12.93 -5.83
C LEU A 74 12.97 13.19 -4.45
N PRO A 75 12.16 13.56 -3.44
CA PRO A 75 12.64 13.71 -2.07
C PRO A 75 13.10 12.35 -1.50
N PRO A 76 14.06 12.33 -0.57
CA PRO A 76 14.70 11.11 -0.07
C PRO A 76 13.75 9.94 0.28
N PRO A 77 12.65 10.12 1.03
CA PRO A 77 11.77 9.00 1.41
C PRO A 77 10.98 8.39 0.26
N PHE A 78 11.03 8.98 -0.94
CA PHE A 78 10.36 8.48 -2.15
C PHE A 78 11.33 7.95 -3.20
N ARG A 79 12.64 8.06 -2.97
CA ARG A 79 13.64 7.56 -3.92
C ARG A 79 13.62 6.03 -3.98
N PRO A 80 13.84 5.43 -5.16
CA PRO A 80 13.98 3.98 -5.28
C PRO A 80 15.08 3.41 -4.39
N HIS A 81 14.88 2.20 -3.85
CA HIS A 81 15.87 1.49 -3.06
C HIS A 81 15.93 0.02 -3.54
N PRO A 82 17.13 -0.59 -3.75
CA PRO A 82 17.26 -1.96 -4.24
C PRO A 82 16.62 -3.06 -3.37
N ARG A 83 16.20 -2.73 -2.14
CA ARG A 83 15.56 -3.65 -1.18
C ARG A 83 14.06 -3.36 -1.01
N VAL A 84 13.51 -2.44 -1.80
CA VAL A 84 12.08 -2.16 -1.84
C VAL A 84 11.61 -2.47 -3.25
N LEU A 85 10.82 -3.52 -3.38
CA LEU A 85 10.29 -4.01 -4.63
C LEU A 85 8.80 -3.73 -4.71
N ARG A 86 8.29 -3.63 -5.92
CA ARG A 86 6.87 -3.47 -6.24
C ARG A 86 6.46 -4.62 -7.16
N LEU A 87 5.32 -5.22 -6.88
CA LEU A 87 4.68 -6.11 -7.85
C LEU A 87 4.04 -5.22 -8.92
N ALA A 88 4.45 -5.37 -10.18
CA ALA A 88 3.87 -4.66 -11.32
C ALA A 88 2.56 -5.31 -11.79
N ALA A 89 1.77 -4.65 -12.63
CA ALA A 89 0.53 -5.21 -13.20
C ALA A 89 0.79 -6.57 -13.88
N SER A 90 1.93 -6.69 -14.55
CA SER A 90 2.45 -7.92 -15.16
C SER A 90 2.83 -9.05 -14.18
N ARG A 91 2.60 -8.87 -12.87
CA ARG A 91 2.94 -9.81 -11.79
C ARG A 91 4.44 -10.10 -11.66
N ARG A 92 5.29 -9.22 -12.21
CA ARG A 92 6.74 -9.26 -12.01
C ARG A 92 7.15 -8.33 -10.87
N TRP A 93 8.13 -8.74 -10.08
CA TRP A 93 8.80 -7.87 -9.12
C TRP A 93 9.75 -6.92 -9.84
N VAL A 94 9.62 -5.63 -9.56
CA VAL A 94 10.51 -4.56 -10.05
C VAL A 94 10.95 -3.69 -8.87
N VAL A 95 12.02 -2.93 -9.02
CA VAL A 95 12.39 -1.93 -8.00
C VAL A 95 11.24 -0.93 -7.85
N ALA A 96 10.83 -0.65 -6.62
CA ALA A 96 9.75 0.27 -6.35
C ALA A 96 10.17 1.71 -6.66
N ALA A 97 9.36 2.40 -7.46
CA ALA A 97 9.48 3.82 -7.75
C ALA A 97 8.07 4.42 -7.84
N PRO A 98 7.82 5.61 -7.27
CA PRO A 98 6.55 6.31 -7.46
C PRO A 98 6.34 6.71 -8.94
N PRO A 99 5.09 6.79 -9.41
CA PRO A 99 3.86 6.41 -8.70
C PRO A 99 3.65 4.89 -8.65
N LEU A 100 3.40 4.34 -7.46
CA LEU A 100 3.33 2.87 -7.28
C LEU A 100 2.09 2.21 -7.91
N HIS A 101 1.02 2.98 -8.11
CA HIS A 101 -0.25 2.50 -8.66
C HIS A 101 -0.46 2.88 -10.13
N ALA A 102 0.56 3.41 -10.83
CA ALA A 102 0.40 3.91 -12.21
C ALA A 102 -0.13 2.88 -13.22
N ASP A 103 0.20 1.60 -13.04
CA ASP A 103 -0.28 0.48 -13.87
C ASP A 103 -1.42 -0.31 -13.20
N ILE A 104 -1.96 0.18 -12.08
CA ILE A 104 -3.03 -0.47 -11.29
C ILE A 104 -4.29 0.40 -11.33
N ASP A 105 -4.19 1.65 -10.89
CA ASP A 105 -5.27 2.64 -10.85
C ASP A 105 -5.30 3.45 -12.17
N THR A 106 -5.39 2.73 -13.29
CA THR A 106 -5.13 3.24 -14.64
C THR A 106 -6.10 4.32 -15.13
N HIS A 107 -7.26 4.45 -14.50
CA HIS A 107 -8.26 5.46 -14.84
C HIS A 107 -8.00 6.82 -14.17
N LYS A 108 -6.97 6.95 -13.34
CA LYS A 108 -6.68 8.16 -12.56
C LYS A 108 -5.19 8.50 -12.62
N ALA A 109 -4.87 9.79 -12.60
CA ALA A 109 -3.51 10.25 -12.43
C ALA A 109 -2.97 9.82 -11.05
N CYS A 110 -1.87 9.08 -11.04
CA CYS A 110 -1.20 8.62 -9.82
C CYS A 110 0.01 9.48 -9.50
N GLY A 111 0.27 9.67 -8.21
CA GLY A 111 1.39 10.45 -7.69
C GLY A 111 2.08 9.78 -6.51
N LEU A 112 2.64 10.59 -5.63
CA LEU A 112 3.24 10.16 -4.37
C LEU A 112 2.15 9.66 -3.41
N GLY A 113 2.41 8.52 -2.76
CA GLY A 113 1.57 7.90 -1.75
C GLY A 113 2.41 7.37 -0.57
N PRO A 114 1.79 6.82 0.48
CA PRO A 114 2.46 6.57 1.76
C PRO A 114 3.47 5.41 1.74
N ALA A 115 3.37 4.50 0.78
CA ALA A 115 4.06 3.21 0.85
C ALA A 115 5.59 3.30 0.70
N MET A 116 6.12 4.27 -0.07
CA MET A 116 7.58 4.46 -0.17
C MET A 116 8.17 4.96 1.16
N PRO A 117 7.67 6.06 1.77
CA PRO A 117 8.11 6.47 3.11
C PRO A 117 7.98 5.37 4.16
N PHE A 118 6.87 4.62 4.15
CA PHE A 118 6.66 3.48 5.03
C PHE A 118 7.77 2.43 4.88
N ALA A 119 8.07 2.02 3.65
CA ALA A 119 9.08 1.01 3.37
C ALA A 119 10.49 1.48 3.77
N HIS A 120 10.83 2.74 3.49
CA HIS A 120 12.10 3.34 3.90
C HIS A 120 12.25 3.39 5.42
N ARG A 121 11.18 3.78 6.13
CA ARG A 121 11.20 3.79 7.59
C ARG A 121 11.40 2.39 8.15
N LEU A 122 10.68 1.39 7.63
CA LEU A 122 10.80 0.01 8.10
C LEU A 122 12.22 -0.56 7.89
N LEU A 123 12.85 -0.28 6.74
CA LEU A 123 14.24 -0.69 6.47
C LEU A 123 15.26 -0.02 7.40
N ARG A 124 14.98 1.21 7.86
CA ARG A 124 15.85 1.91 8.82
C ARG A 124 15.72 1.32 10.22
N GLU A 125 14.50 1.04 10.65
CA GLU A 125 14.21 0.50 11.98
C GLU A 125 14.57 -1.00 12.11
N SER A 126 14.76 -1.72 11.00
CA SER A 126 15.17 -3.13 11.01
C SER A 126 16.64 -3.37 11.40
N GLY A 127 17.31 -2.38 12.02
CA GLY A 127 18.58 -2.54 12.72
C GLY A 127 19.76 -3.00 11.85
N GLY A 128 19.71 -2.78 10.53
CA GLY A 128 20.79 -3.16 9.63
C GLY A 128 20.75 -4.61 9.12
N ASP A 129 19.63 -5.34 9.27
CA ASP A 129 19.42 -6.59 8.51
C ASP A 129 19.46 -6.28 7.01
N SER A 130 20.64 -6.47 6.41
CA SER A 130 20.91 -6.23 4.99
C SER A 130 20.15 -7.21 4.10
N SER A 131 19.66 -8.31 4.67
CA SER A 131 18.95 -9.37 3.98
C SER A 131 17.45 -9.11 3.84
N LEU A 132 16.89 -8.13 4.57
CA LEU A 132 15.48 -7.77 4.47
C LEU A 132 15.19 -7.08 3.13
N VAL A 133 14.30 -7.67 2.35
CA VAL A 133 13.77 -7.12 1.10
C VAL A 133 12.26 -7.01 1.24
N LEU A 134 11.73 -5.81 1.08
CA LEU A 134 10.31 -5.49 1.19
C LEU A 134 9.62 -5.62 -0.18
N GLY A 135 8.44 -6.22 -0.20
CA GLY A 135 7.59 -6.29 -1.39
C GLY A 135 6.31 -5.49 -1.21
N LEU A 136 6.10 -4.48 -2.04
CA LEU A 136 4.89 -3.68 -2.08
C LEU A 136 3.93 -4.25 -3.13
N VAL A 137 2.70 -4.51 -2.74
CA VAL A 137 1.65 -5.10 -3.59
C VAL A 137 0.55 -4.05 -3.79
N PRO A 138 0.70 -3.13 -4.77
CA PRO A 138 -0.27 -2.07 -5.03
C PRO A 138 -1.58 -2.65 -5.55
N SER A 139 -2.70 -2.31 -4.91
CA SER A 139 -4.06 -2.75 -5.28
C SER A 139 -5.13 -1.66 -5.09
N ALA A 140 -4.78 -0.47 -4.59
CA ALA A 140 -5.74 0.61 -4.34
C ALA A 140 -6.30 1.22 -5.63
N VAL A 141 -7.55 1.67 -5.58
CA VAL A 141 -8.29 2.25 -6.73
C VAL A 141 -9.03 3.52 -6.30
N GLY A 142 -8.85 4.62 -7.03
CA GLY A 142 -9.39 5.92 -6.62
C GLY A 142 -10.91 6.05 -6.69
N GLY A 143 -11.52 6.69 -5.69
CA GLY A 143 -12.96 7.03 -5.68
C GLY A 143 -13.89 5.88 -5.32
N THR A 144 -13.36 4.79 -4.75
CA THR A 144 -14.13 3.62 -4.37
C THR A 144 -14.68 3.75 -2.95
N ARG A 145 -15.90 3.26 -2.73
CA ARG A 145 -16.51 3.11 -1.41
C ARG A 145 -16.20 1.73 -0.82
N ILE A 146 -16.25 1.57 0.50
CA ILE A 146 -15.87 0.30 1.15
C ILE A 146 -16.79 -0.87 0.75
N TRP A 147 -18.05 -0.60 0.38
CA TRP A 147 -18.94 -1.66 -0.09
C TRP A 147 -18.45 -2.30 -1.41
N MET A 148 -17.73 -1.54 -2.26
CA MET A 148 -17.11 -2.06 -3.49
C MET A 148 -15.92 -3.00 -3.20
N TRP A 149 -15.51 -3.08 -1.93
CA TRP A 149 -14.45 -3.95 -1.43
C TRP A 149 -15.00 -5.13 -0.63
N ALA A 150 -16.31 -5.37 -0.66
CA ALA A 150 -16.89 -6.57 -0.05
C ALA A 150 -16.39 -7.84 -0.76
N ARG A 151 -16.36 -8.97 -0.02
CA ARG A 151 -16.01 -10.26 -0.61
C ARG A 151 -16.91 -10.59 -1.80
N GLY A 152 -16.31 -11.08 -2.88
CA GLY A 152 -17.01 -11.30 -4.17
C GLY A 152 -17.04 -10.07 -5.09
N GLU A 153 -16.74 -8.87 -4.59
CA GLU A 153 -16.64 -7.68 -5.44
C GLU A 153 -15.32 -7.64 -6.22
N PRO A 154 -15.30 -7.06 -7.43
CA PRO A 154 -14.12 -7.08 -8.29
C PRO A 154 -12.84 -6.53 -7.64
N LEU A 155 -12.93 -5.47 -6.83
CA LEU A 155 -11.76 -4.87 -6.18
C LEU A 155 -11.16 -5.78 -5.11
N TYR A 156 -12.02 -6.41 -4.32
CA TYR A 156 -11.62 -7.38 -3.30
C TYR A 156 -10.95 -8.59 -3.94
N GLU A 157 -11.61 -9.20 -4.94
CA GLU A 157 -11.08 -10.39 -5.62
C GLU A 157 -9.76 -10.10 -6.32
N ALA A 158 -9.62 -8.92 -6.95
CA ALA A 158 -8.37 -8.49 -7.56
C ALA A 158 -7.24 -8.34 -6.53
N ALA A 159 -7.52 -7.73 -5.37
CA ALA A 159 -6.53 -7.56 -4.31
C ALA A 159 -6.09 -8.90 -3.70
N VAL A 160 -7.02 -9.81 -3.43
CA VAL A 160 -6.73 -11.16 -2.91
C VAL A 160 -5.93 -11.96 -3.93
N ALA A 161 -6.35 -11.98 -5.20
CA ALA A 161 -5.63 -12.68 -6.27
C ALA A 161 -4.20 -12.14 -6.43
N ARG A 162 -4.03 -10.82 -6.32
CA ARG A 162 -2.73 -10.16 -6.43
C ARG A 162 -1.83 -10.44 -5.23
N ALA A 163 -2.37 -10.50 -4.01
CA ALA A 163 -1.65 -10.91 -2.82
C ALA A 163 -1.19 -12.39 -2.92
N ARG A 164 -2.07 -13.29 -3.37
CA ARG A 164 -1.71 -14.70 -3.63
C ARG A 164 -0.61 -14.84 -4.69
N ALA A 165 -0.69 -14.07 -5.77
CA ALA A 165 0.36 -14.04 -6.79
C ALA A 165 1.70 -13.54 -6.23
N ALA A 166 1.68 -12.51 -5.37
CA ALA A 166 2.87 -11.99 -4.71
C ALA A 166 3.56 -13.06 -3.84
N LEU A 167 2.76 -13.80 -3.06
CA LEU A 167 3.23 -14.91 -2.21
C LEU A 167 3.86 -16.04 -3.05
N GLY A 168 3.19 -16.45 -4.13
CA GLY A 168 3.68 -17.51 -5.02
C GLY A 168 4.93 -17.13 -5.82
N ALA A 169 5.06 -15.88 -6.24
CA ALA A 169 6.21 -15.41 -7.03
C ALA A 169 7.47 -15.14 -6.20
N GLY A 170 7.30 -14.77 -4.92
CA GLY A 170 8.40 -14.27 -4.06
C GLY A 170 8.86 -15.19 -2.94
N GLY A 171 8.00 -16.10 -2.47
CA GLY A 171 8.29 -16.97 -1.31
C GLY A 171 8.36 -16.25 0.05
N GLY A 172 8.01 -14.95 0.08
CA GLY A 172 7.91 -14.16 1.31
C GLY A 172 6.60 -14.37 2.05
N THR A 173 6.45 -13.72 3.21
CA THR A 173 5.20 -13.72 3.99
C THR A 173 4.49 -12.37 3.86
N LEU A 174 3.16 -12.38 3.91
CA LEU A 174 2.38 -11.15 3.99
C LEU A 174 2.46 -10.62 5.43
N GLY A 175 3.13 -9.50 5.61
CA GLY A 175 3.34 -8.86 6.90
C GLY A 175 2.11 -8.08 7.37
N ALA A 176 1.55 -7.27 6.47
CA ALA A 176 0.34 -6.50 6.76
C ALA A 176 -0.41 -6.10 5.49
N VAL A 177 -1.67 -5.72 5.68
CA VAL A 177 -2.42 -4.88 4.74
C VAL A 177 -2.35 -3.45 5.25
N LEU A 178 -1.91 -2.54 4.39
CA LEU A 178 -2.05 -1.10 4.60
C LEU A 178 -3.34 -0.67 3.92
N TRP A 179 -4.30 -0.19 4.71
CA TRP A 179 -5.62 0.21 4.26
C TRP A 179 -5.81 1.72 4.46
N PHE A 180 -5.97 2.47 3.37
CA PHE A 180 -6.31 3.90 3.45
C PHE A 180 -7.49 4.20 2.53
N GLN A 181 -8.66 4.26 3.15
CA GLN A 181 -9.94 4.52 2.50
C GLN A 181 -10.96 5.04 3.52
N GLY A 182 -12.01 5.67 3.01
CA GLY A 182 -13.18 6.10 3.76
C GLY A 182 -13.80 7.38 3.22
N GLU A 183 -13.05 8.18 2.45
CA GLU A 183 -13.47 9.52 2.06
C GLU A 183 -14.69 9.48 1.13
N SER A 184 -14.80 8.44 0.31
CA SER A 184 -15.97 8.25 -0.57
C SER A 184 -17.22 7.81 0.21
N ASP A 185 -17.05 7.22 1.40
CA ASP A 185 -18.15 6.77 2.27
C ASP A 185 -18.64 7.89 3.19
N THR A 186 -17.93 9.01 3.32
CA THR A 186 -18.42 10.18 4.10
C THR A 186 -19.42 11.04 3.33
N ILE A 187 -19.70 10.72 2.06
CA ILE A 187 -20.60 11.50 1.21
C ILE A 187 -22.06 11.27 1.64
N GLU A 188 -22.41 10.01 1.91
CA GLU A 188 -23.76 9.61 2.31
C GLU A 188 -23.77 9.16 3.76
N LEU A 189 -24.77 9.60 4.54
CA LEU A 189 -24.85 9.27 5.97
C LEU A 189 -24.93 7.75 6.20
N ASP A 190 -25.72 7.04 5.39
CA ASP A 190 -25.88 5.59 5.51
C ASP A 190 -24.56 4.83 5.27
N ASP A 191 -23.73 5.30 4.32
CA ASP A 191 -22.42 4.72 4.06
C ASP A 191 -21.45 4.98 5.22
N ALA A 192 -21.47 6.19 5.78
CA ALA A 192 -20.67 6.56 6.94
C ALA A 192 -21.06 5.73 8.17
N THR A 193 -22.36 5.56 8.44
CA THR A 193 -22.86 4.75 9.56
C THR A 193 -22.55 3.26 9.37
N ALA A 194 -22.62 2.74 8.14
CA ALA A 194 -22.33 1.34 7.85
C ALA A 194 -20.82 1.02 7.80
N TYR A 195 -19.94 2.03 7.73
CA TYR A 195 -18.51 1.87 7.48
C TYR A 195 -17.82 0.92 8.47
N GLY A 196 -18.06 1.09 9.77
CA GLY A 196 -17.42 0.28 10.82
C GLY A 196 -17.69 -1.21 10.64
N GLY A 197 -18.96 -1.59 10.46
CA GLY A 197 -19.34 -2.99 10.24
C GLY A 197 -18.84 -3.55 8.90
N ARG A 198 -18.73 -2.73 7.86
CA ARG A 198 -18.13 -3.14 6.57
C ARG A 198 -16.62 -3.34 6.70
N MET A 199 -15.93 -2.51 7.49
CA MET A 199 -14.50 -2.65 7.75
C MET A 199 -14.18 -3.93 8.53
N GLU A 200 -14.97 -4.24 9.56
CA GLU A 200 -14.83 -5.50 10.30
C GLU A 200 -14.99 -6.73 9.40
N ARG A 201 -16.01 -6.72 8.52
CA ARG A 201 -16.21 -7.78 7.53
C ARG A 201 -15.02 -7.89 6.56
N LEU A 202 -14.56 -6.78 5.99
CA LEU A 202 -13.40 -6.75 5.10
C LEU A 202 -12.16 -7.39 5.75
N VAL A 203 -11.87 -7.04 7.02
CA VAL A 203 -10.73 -7.60 7.75
C VAL A 203 -10.88 -9.12 7.93
N ASN A 204 -12.06 -9.59 8.32
CA ASN A 204 -12.33 -11.01 8.53
C ASN A 204 -12.25 -11.80 7.21
N ASP A 205 -12.81 -11.24 6.14
CA ASP A 205 -12.77 -11.84 4.81
C ASP A 205 -11.31 -11.95 4.32
N LEU A 206 -10.52 -10.87 4.42
CA LEU A 206 -9.09 -10.91 4.05
C LEU A 206 -8.31 -11.97 4.83
N ARG A 207 -8.55 -12.09 6.14
CA ARG A 207 -7.93 -13.12 6.99
C ARG A 207 -8.28 -14.54 6.53
N ALA A 208 -9.56 -14.77 6.25
CA ALA A 208 -10.07 -16.06 5.79
C ALA A 208 -9.48 -16.43 4.42
N ASP A 209 -9.61 -15.54 3.43
CA ASP A 209 -9.25 -15.86 2.04
C ASP A 209 -7.75 -15.83 1.77
N LEU A 210 -6.95 -15.14 2.58
CA LEU A 210 -5.50 -15.23 2.54
C LEU A 210 -4.94 -16.35 3.43
N GLY A 211 -5.80 -16.99 4.26
CA GLY A 211 -5.39 -18.06 5.16
C GLY A 211 -4.48 -17.59 6.30
N ILE A 212 -4.64 -16.33 6.75
CA ILE A 212 -3.81 -15.71 7.78
C ILE A 212 -4.74 -15.15 8.87
N PRO A 213 -5.14 -15.95 9.88
CA PRO A 213 -6.09 -15.54 10.91
C PRO A 213 -5.67 -14.28 11.68
N ASP A 214 -4.36 -14.11 11.93
CA ASP A 214 -3.79 -12.97 12.65
C ASP A 214 -3.24 -11.90 11.70
N LEU A 215 -3.76 -11.79 10.48
CA LEU A 215 -3.29 -10.78 9.52
C LEU A 215 -3.42 -9.38 10.13
N LEU A 216 -2.28 -8.67 10.17
CA LEU A 216 -2.24 -7.29 10.60
C LEU A 216 -2.86 -6.42 9.51
N VAL A 217 -3.89 -5.65 9.87
CA VAL A 217 -4.47 -4.62 9.01
C VAL A 217 -4.23 -3.28 9.69
N ILE A 218 -3.45 -2.43 9.04
CA ILE A 218 -3.15 -1.08 9.49
C ILE A 218 -4.05 -0.14 8.72
N GLN A 219 -5.11 0.34 9.38
CA GLN A 219 -6.03 1.30 8.80
C GLN A 219 -5.63 2.74 9.12
N VAL A 220 -5.88 3.64 8.17
CA VAL A 220 -5.69 5.08 8.34
C VAL A 220 -7.02 5.72 8.67
N TYR A 221 -7.07 6.46 9.78
CA TYR A 221 -8.25 7.23 10.15
C TYR A 221 -8.24 8.59 9.44
N LEU A 222 -9.40 9.00 8.92
CA LEU A 222 -9.57 10.33 8.32
C LEU A 222 -9.66 11.37 9.41
N LEU A 223 -8.62 12.17 9.57
CA LEU A 223 -8.64 13.31 10.48
C LEU A 223 -9.14 14.54 9.73
N PHE A 224 -10.45 14.80 9.77
CA PHE A 224 -10.97 16.11 9.41
C PHE A 224 -10.78 17.05 10.59
N ARG A 225 -9.85 17.99 10.46
CA ARG A 225 -9.76 19.13 11.38
C ARG A 225 -10.92 20.07 11.01
N ALA A 226 -12.06 19.90 11.65
CA ALA A 226 -13.12 20.90 11.59
C ALA A 226 -12.52 22.22 12.10
N HIS A 227 -12.36 23.21 11.22
CA HIS A 227 -12.32 24.59 11.67
C HIS A 227 -13.75 24.86 12.15
N LEU A 228 -13.94 24.79 13.46
CA LEU A 228 -15.06 25.43 14.11
C LEU A 228 -14.68 26.91 14.15
N ASP A 229 -15.15 27.67 13.17
CA ASP A 229 -15.30 29.12 13.28
C ASP A 229 -16.53 29.45 14.13
#